data_AF-A0A661NJ84-F1
#
_entry.id   AF-A0A661NJ84-F1
#
_cell.length_a   1.000
_cell.length_b   1.000
_cell.length_c   1.000
_cell.angle_alpha   90.00
_cell.angle_beta   90.00
_cell.angle_gamma   90.00
#
_symmetry.space_group_name_H-M   'P 1'
#
loop_
_entity.id
_entity.type
_entity.pdbx_description
1 polymer ?
#
loop_
_entity_poly.entity_id
_entity_poly.type
_entity_poly.pdbx_seq_one_letter_code
_entity_poly.pdbx_strand_id
1 'polypeptide(L)'
;MDAVHLVYRVTFRIPQVLGDPPDTLPRPTAELHIDVSEDRLHARFAGPGWPVDPGSVVRIRRDLGGAYVFDGQGGRHVGAGMLASWFQGGSLGRGQPAVGVRRASGSGSGAPGELICALLAEWSSRSRSELERRCGEGGAPLIFRVGAWRGQRTAEVLAQVPRSTLRADHESPPETIASSTSRPFMEESVLARVPLARRVRRGEVLPPPTGSVRVQNDGPTRIVVTVGGMPLGWVDRGAIGTFGGLVPGEHVVGAMRPLGGLALSPHRRDVPLELRIRPPRPRP
;
A
#
# COMPACT_ATOMS: atom_id res chain seq x y z
N MET A 1 -26.95 -11.36 11.46
CA MET A 1 -26.36 -10.03 11.25
C MET A 1 -25.83 -10.09 9.85
N ASP A 2 -26.35 -9.22 8.98
CA ASP A 2 -25.94 -9.22 7.59
C ASP A 2 -24.66 -8.40 7.48
N ALA A 3 -23.66 -8.96 6.81
CA ALA A 3 -22.42 -8.26 6.50
C ALA A 3 -22.27 -8.23 4.99
N VAL A 4 -21.58 -7.21 4.51
CA VAL A 4 -21.25 -7.09 3.10
C VAL A 4 -19.79 -7.40 2.93
N HIS A 5 -19.50 -8.33 2.02
CA HIS A 5 -18.16 -8.60 1.55
C HIS A 5 -17.88 -7.75 0.32
N LEU A 6 -16.84 -6.93 0.39
CA LEU A 6 -16.41 -6.04 -0.69
C LEU A 6 -14.98 -6.38 -1.08
N VAL A 7 -14.72 -6.42 -2.39
CA VAL A 7 -13.36 -6.56 -2.91
C VAL A 7 -13.00 -5.31 -3.68
N TYR A 8 -11.87 -4.72 -3.31
CA TYR A 8 -11.26 -3.62 -4.06
C TYR A 8 -9.97 -4.11 -4.69
N ARG A 9 -9.86 -3.93 -6.01
CA ARG A 9 -8.57 -3.96 -6.69
C ARG A 9 -7.84 -2.65 -6.42
N VAL A 10 -6.64 -2.74 -5.90
CA VAL A 10 -5.86 -1.60 -5.45
C VAL A 10 -4.62 -1.44 -6.34
N THR A 11 -4.33 -0.19 -6.68
CA THR A 11 -3.20 0.18 -7.52
C THR A 11 -2.35 1.22 -6.79
N PHE A 12 -1.03 1.03 -6.86
CA PHE A 12 -0.06 2.00 -6.40
C PHE A 12 0.28 2.97 -7.53
N ARG A 13 0.03 4.26 -7.30
CA ARG A 13 0.31 5.31 -8.27
C ARG A 13 1.73 5.86 -8.05
N ILE A 14 2.60 5.56 -8.99
CA ILE A 14 3.95 6.11 -9.05
C ILE A 14 3.89 7.43 -9.82
N PRO A 15 4.42 8.54 -9.26
CA PRO A 15 4.54 9.80 -9.99
C PRO A 15 5.47 9.65 -11.20
N GLN A 16 5.11 10.25 -12.34
CA GLN A 16 5.89 10.16 -13.59
C GLN A 16 7.34 10.63 -13.45
N VAL A 17 7.63 11.49 -12.48
CA VAL A 17 9.02 11.91 -12.19
C VAL A 17 9.92 10.71 -11.87
N LEU A 18 9.37 9.63 -11.29
CA LEU A 18 10.08 8.38 -10.99
C LEU A 18 10.22 7.44 -12.21
N GLY A 19 9.81 7.91 -13.39
CA GLY A 19 9.74 7.15 -14.63
C GLY A 19 8.32 6.69 -14.95
N ASP A 20 8.14 6.28 -16.20
CA ASP A 20 6.90 5.70 -16.70
C ASP A 20 7.10 4.20 -16.93
N PRO A 21 6.37 3.33 -16.22
CA PRO A 21 6.45 1.90 -16.46
C PRO A 21 5.90 1.55 -17.85
N PRO A 22 6.52 0.61 -18.59
CA PRO A 22 5.96 0.13 -19.85
C PRO A 22 4.56 -0.47 -19.64
N ASP A 23 3.64 -0.17 -20.54
CA ASP A 23 2.27 -0.73 -20.49
C ASP A 23 2.24 -2.26 -20.62
N THR A 24 3.31 -2.86 -21.15
CA THR A 24 3.47 -4.31 -21.32
C THR A 24 3.86 -5.04 -20.04
N LEU A 25 4.28 -4.33 -18.99
CA LEU A 25 4.66 -4.96 -17.73
C LEU A 25 3.46 -5.11 -16.79
N PRO A 26 3.27 -6.28 -16.18
CA PRO A 26 2.24 -6.45 -15.17
C PRO A 26 2.56 -5.54 -13.98
N ARG A 27 1.54 -4.84 -13.47
CA ARG A 27 1.65 -4.08 -12.23
C ARG A 27 1.50 -5.04 -11.04
N PRO A 28 2.13 -4.77 -9.89
CA PRO A 28 1.91 -5.58 -8.69
C PRO A 28 0.43 -5.69 -8.36
N THR A 29 0.00 -6.91 -8.02
CA THR A 29 -1.38 -7.19 -7.64
C THR A 29 -1.57 -6.85 -6.17
N ALA A 30 -2.58 -6.01 -5.89
CA ALA A 30 -2.99 -5.68 -4.54
C ALA A 30 -4.50 -5.67 -4.48
N GLU A 31 -5.07 -6.39 -3.53
CA GLU A 31 -6.49 -6.40 -3.25
C GLU A 31 -6.74 -6.08 -1.78
N LEU A 32 -7.86 -5.40 -1.53
CA LEU A 32 -8.37 -5.15 -0.19
C LEU A 32 -9.73 -5.83 -0.08
N HIS A 33 -9.79 -6.84 0.77
CA HIS A 33 -10.99 -7.59 1.08
C HIS A 33 -11.60 -6.97 2.33
N ILE A 34 -12.84 -6.50 2.26
CA ILE A 34 -13.51 -5.83 3.37
C ILE A 34 -14.81 -6.55 3.69
N ASP A 35 -14.89 -7.10 4.90
CA ASP A 35 -16.16 -7.52 5.49
C ASP A 35 -16.66 -6.39 6.39
N VAL A 36 -17.87 -5.89 6.13
CA VAL A 36 -18.43 -4.75 6.87
C VAL A 36 -19.86 -5.03 7.33
N SER A 37 -20.12 -4.72 8.60
CA SER A 37 -21.42 -4.77 9.27
C SER A 37 -21.72 -3.41 9.89
N GLU A 38 -22.89 -3.24 10.50
CA GLU A 38 -23.31 -1.94 11.04
C GLU A 38 -22.30 -1.33 12.02
N ASP A 39 -21.70 -2.15 12.90
CA ASP A 39 -20.83 -1.71 13.99
C ASP A 39 -19.34 -2.04 13.77
N ARG A 40 -19.00 -2.91 12.80
CA ARG A 40 -17.64 -3.44 12.63
C ARG A 40 -17.21 -3.56 11.18
N LEU A 41 -15.93 -3.32 10.96
CA LEU A 41 -15.25 -3.51 9.69
C LEU A 41 -13.99 -4.36 9.90
N HIS A 42 -13.79 -5.31 9.00
CA HIS A 42 -12.59 -6.14 8.90
C HIS A 42 -12.03 -5.97 7.48
N ALA A 43 -10.81 -5.43 7.36
CA ALA A 43 -10.09 -5.28 6.11
C ALA A 43 -8.85 -6.16 6.08
N ARG A 44 -8.71 -6.99 5.04
CA ARG A 44 -7.57 -7.88 4.83
C ARG A 44 -6.79 -7.48 3.56
N PHE A 45 -5.48 -7.32 3.71
CA PHE A 45 -4.57 -6.96 2.64
C PHE A 45 -4.11 -8.22 1.90
N ALA A 46 -4.53 -8.38 0.65
CA ALA A 46 -4.20 -9.54 -0.17
C ALA A 46 -3.28 -9.17 -1.35
N GLY A 47 -2.38 -10.09 -1.70
CA GLY A 47 -1.42 -9.92 -2.79
C GLY A 47 -0.09 -9.25 -2.39
N PRO A 48 0.94 -9.34 -3.25
CA PRO A 48 2.27 -8.84 -2.97
C PRO A 48 2.40 -7.32 -3.10
N GLY A 49 1.48 -6.63 -3.79
CA GLY A 49 1.60 -5.21 -4.10
C GLY A 49 1.41 -4.25 -2.92
N TRP A 50 1.28 -4.74 -1.69
CA TRP A 50 1.13 -3.93 -0.48
C TRP A 50 2.45 -3.70 0.25
N PRO A 51 2.68 -2.50 0.83
CA PRO A 51 3.84 -2.19 1.66
C PRO A 51 3.62 -2.66 3.11
N VAL A 52 2.96 -3.82 3.27
CA VAL A 52 2.71 -4.57 4.50
C VAL A 52 2.70 -6.05 4.12
N ASP A 53 2.81 -6.94 5.09
CA ASP A 53 2.82 -8.38 4.83
C ASP A 53 1.44 -8.89 4.37
N PRO A 54 1.35 -9.79 3.38
CA PRO A 54 0.08 -10.34 2.91
C PRO A 54 -0.65 -11.06 4.03
N GLY A 55 -1.97 -10.92 4.04
CA GLY A 55 -2.79 -11.42 5.13
C GLY A 55 -2.81 -10.49 6.34
N SER A 56 -2.08 -9.35 6.31
CA SER A 56 -2.25 -8.32 7.33
C SER A 56 -3.73 -7.92 7.41
N VAL A 57 -4.21 -7.74 8.63
CA VAL A 57 -5.61 -7.43 8.92
C VAL A 57 -5.72 -6.13 9.71
N VAL A 58 -6.70 -5.32 9.34
CA VAL A 58 -7.14 -4.14 10.06
C VAL A 58 -8.59 -4.33 10.48
N ARG A 59 -8.89 -4.07 11.75
CA ARG A 59 -10.27 -4.11 12.27
C ARG A 59 -10.64 -2.76 12.89
N ILE A 60 -11.84 -2.30 12.60
CA ILE A 60 -12.38 -1.01 13.07
C ILE A 60 -13.74 -1.24 13.69
N ARG A 61 -14.01 -0.48 14.75
CA ARG A 61 -15.30 -0.44 15.43
C ARG A 61 -15.97 0.92 15.24
N ARG A 62 -17.29 0.94 15.30
CA ARG A 62 -18.07 2.19 15.25
C ARG A 62 -17.89 3.04 16.51
N ASP A 63 -17.88 2.39 17.67
CA ASP A 63 -17.89 3.02 18.99
C ASP A 63 -16.51 3.39 19.53
N LEU A 64 -15.43 2.95 18.88
CA LEU A 64 -14.06 3.18 19.31
C LEU A 64 -13.25 3.85 18.18
N GLY A 65 -12.45 4.86 18.53
CA GLY A 65 -11.47 5.46 17.63
C GLY A 65 -10.25 4.55 17.41
N GLY A 66 -9.54 4.76 16.31
CA GLY A 66 -8.38 3.93 15.96
C GLY A 66 -8.74 2.61 15.30
N ALA A 67 -7.75 1.74 15.22
CA ALA A 67 -7.87 0.43 14.60
C ALA A 67 -7.08 -0.63 15.37
N TYR A 68 -7.51 -1.88 15.23
CA TYR A 68 -6.69 -3.03 15.56
C TYR A 68 -5.94 -3.50 14.31
N VAL A 69 -4.67 -3.84 14.48
CA VAL A 69 -3.78 -4.31 13.43
C VAL A 69 -3.25 -5.69 13.81
N PHE A 70 -3.16 -6.57 12.81
CA PHE A 70 -2.57 -7.90 12.90
C PHE A 70 -1.64 -8.08 11.70
N ASP A 71 -0.33 -8.05 11.94
CA ASP A 71 0.72 -7.91 10.91
C ASP A 71 1.91 -8.85 11.17
N GLY A 72 1.66 -10.04 11.73
CA GLY A 72 2.70 -11.01 12.09
C GLY A 72 3.40 -10.72 13.43
N GLN A 73 3.24 -9.52 13.98
CA GLN A 73 3.70 -9.15 15.33
C GLN A 73 2.62 -9.37 16.42
N GLY A 74 1.54 -10.08 16.07
CA GLY A 74 0.35 -10.23 16.91
C GLY A 74 -0.68 -9.10 16.74
N GLY A 75 -1.78 -9.19 17.48
CA GLY A 75 -2.87 -8.22 17.44
C GLY A 75 -2.67 -7.07 18.42
N ARG A 76 -2.74 -5.82 17.93
CA ARG A 76 -2.64 -4.61 18.79
C ARG A 76 -3.56 -3.49 18.34
N HIS A 77 -4.03 -2.67 19.29
CA HIS A 77 -4.69 -1.40 18.98
C HIS A 77 -3.62 -0.34 18.71
N VAL A 78 -3.73 0.38 17.58
CA VAL A 78 -2.74 1.40 17.21
C VAL A 78 -3.10 2.81 17.69
N GLY A 79 -4.28 3.03 18.27
CA GLY A 79 -4.78 4.35 18.64
C GLY A 79 -5.40 5.13 17.46
N ALA A 80 -6.09 6.22 17.77
CA ALA A 80 -6.78 7.05 16.77
C ALA A 80 -5.79 7.81 15.88
N GLY A 81 -6.03 7.79 14.57
CA GLY A 81 -5.21 8.44 13.54
C GLY A 81 -3.85 7.76 13.28
N MET A 82 -3.57 6.63 13.93
CA MET A 82 -2.25 5.98 13.92
C MET A 82 -2.13 4.83 12.94
N LEU A 83 -3.24 4.39 12.33
CA LEU A 83 -3.22 3.39 11.25
C LEU A 83 -2.35 3.85 10.08
N ALA A 84 -2.41 5.13 9.74
CA ALA A 84 -1.55 5.76 8.76
C ALA A 84 -0.06 5.62 9.11
N SER A 85 0.34 5.83 10.37
CA SER A 85 1.73 5.66 10.84
C SER A 85 2.19 4.21 10.75
N TRP A 86 1.31 3.25 11.09
CA TRP A 86 1.58 1.82 10.91
C TRP A 86 1.84 1.48 9.43
N PHE A 87 0.94 1.89 8.54
CA PHE A 87 1.06 1.61 7.11
C PHE A 87 2.29 2.28 6.48
N GLN A 88 2.64 3.47 6.98
CA GLN A 88 3.83 4.21 6.59
C GLN A 88 5.14 3.62 7.15
N GLY A 89 5.06 2.74 8.15
CA GLY A 89 6.23 2.18 8.85
C GLY A 89 7.01 3.23 9.65
N GLY A 90 6.32 4.23 10.21
CA GLY A 90 6.92 5.33 10.99
C GLY A 90 6.00 6.55 11.08
N SER A 91 6.45 7.58 11.81
CA SER A 91 5.65 8.80 12.00
C SER A 91 5.34 9.50 10.68
N LEU A 92 4.08 9.89 10.49
CA LEU A 92 3.70 10.79 9.42
C LEU A 92 4.43 12.12 9.63
N GLY A 93 5.09 12.62 8.59
CA GLY A 93 5.70 13.94 8.62
C GLY A 93 4.64 15.05 8.65
N ARG A 94 5.05 16.28 8.31
CA ARG A 94 4.09 17.38 8.14
C ARG A 94 3.22 17.12 6.91
N GLY A 95 1.92 16.93 7.13
CA GLY A 95 0.90 16.79 6.09
C GLY A 95 0.13 15.47 6.14
N GLN A 96 -1.17 15.55 5.89
CA GLN A 96 -2.03 14.37 5.78
C GLN A 96 -2.06 13.87 4.32
N PRO A 97 -2.08 12.55 4.10
CA PRO A 97 -2.34 11.98 2.79
C PRO A 97 -3.62 12.54 2.16
N ALA A 98 -3.59 12.73 0.84
CA ALA A 98 -4.79 13.12 0.10
C ALA A 98 -5.82 12.00 0.15
N VAL A 99 -7.09 12.35 0.37
CA VAL A 99 -8.22 11.41 0.36
C VAL A 99 -9.27 11.81 -0.66
N GLY A 100 -9.65 10.84 -1.50
CA GLY A 100 -10.73 11.00 -2.47
C GLY A 100 -11.68 9.81 -2.39
N VAL A 101 -12.97 10.07 -2.52
CA VAL A 101 -14.03 9.05 -2.51
C VAL A 101 -14.97 9.34 -3.67
N ARG A 102 -15.30 8.31 -4.46
CA ARG A 102 -16.33 8.36 -5.50
C ARG A 102 -17.34 7.26 -5.23
N ARG A 103 -18.60 7.66 -5.08
CA ARG A 103 -19.75 6.79 -4.81
C ARG A 103 -20.45 6.38 -6.11
N ALA A 104 -21.30 5.35 -6.03
CA ALA A 104 -22.26 5.07 -7.10
C ALA A 104 -23.36 6.13 -7.08
N SER A 105 -23.88 6.49 -8.25
CA SER A 105 -25.09 7.32 -8.37
C SER A 105 -26.30 6.41 -8.10
N GLY A 106 -26.97 6.58 -6.97
CA GLY A 106 -28.18 5.84 -6.62
C GLY A 106 -28.22 5.37 -5.17
N SER A 107 -29.41 5.07 -4.66
CA SER A 107 -29.67 4.43 -3.37
C SER A 107 -29.25 2.96 -3.44
N GLY A 108 -27.95 2.69 -3.55
CA GLY A 108 -27.39 1.36 -3.47
C GLY A 108 -27.46 0.85 -2.04
N SER A 109 -28.34 -0.12 -1.82
CA SER A 109 -28.57 -0.80 -0.55
C SER A 109 -27.34 -1.53 -0.01
N GLY A 110 -27.12 -1.48 1.31
CA GLY A 110 -26.61 -2.62 2.09
C GLY A 110 -25.34 -2.38 2.91
N ALA A 111 -24.28 -1.79 2.32
CA ALA A 111 -22.98 -1.71 2.99
C ALA A 111 -22.80 -0.43 3.84
N PRO A 112 -22.35 -0.53 5.10
CA PRO A 112 -22.06 0.62 5.97
C PRO A 112 -20.88 1.45 5.46
N GLY A 113 -21.15 2.33 4.50
CA GLY A 113 -20.16 3.23 3.88
C GLY A 113 -19.44 4.11 4.90
N GLU A 114 -20.10 4.44 6.01
CA GLU A 114 -19.51 5.18 7.14
C GLU A 114 -18.27 4.50 7.71
N LEU A 115 -18.30 3.18 7.96
CA LEU A 115 -17.15 2.47 8.51
C LEU A 115 -16.00 2.35 7.51
N ILE A 116 -16.31 2.28 6.21
CA ILE A 116 -15.28 2.34 5.17
C ILE A 116 -14.63 3.73 5.17
N CYS A 117 -15.41 4.80 5.32
CA CYS A 117 -14.82 6.14 5.47
C CYS A 117 -14.07 6.32 6.79
N ALA A 118 -14.50 5.67 7.88
CA ALA A 118 -13.74 5.63 9.12
C ALA A 118 -12.37 4.95 8.91
N LEU A 119 -12.32 3.84 8.15
CA LEU A 119 -11.06 3.23 7.71
C LEU A 119 -10.19 4.21 6.93
N LEU A 120 -10.77 4.91 5.94
CA LEU A 120 -10.03 5.89 5.15
C LEU A 120 -9.56 7.08 6.00
N ALA A 121 -10.29 7.45 7.04
CA ALA A 121 -9.91 8.50 7.99
C ALA A 121 -8.70 8.08 8.82
N GLU A 122 -8.76 6.89 9.42
CA GLU A 122 -7.64 6.31 10.16
C GLU A 122 -6.40 6.15 9.28
N TRP A 123 -6.58 5.69 8.03
CA TRP A 123 -5.50 5.47 7.07
C TRP A 123 -4.91 6.76 6.50
N SER A 124 -5.60 7.89 6.65
CA SER A 124 -5.12 9.22 6.26
C SER A 124 -4.80 10.12 7.45
N SER A 125 -4.90 9.61 8.68
CA SER A 125 -4.77 10.40 9.91
C SER A 125 -5.66 11.64 9.91
N ARG A 126 -6.86 11.53 9.32
CA ARG A 126 -7.89 12.58 9.31
C ARG A 126 -8.94 12.31 10.37
N SER A 127 -9.70 13.34 10.71
CA SER A 127 -10.81 13.16 11.63
C SER A 127 -11.89 12.29 11.00
N ARG A 128 -12.44 11.38 11.81
CA ARG A 128 -13.48 10.44 11.39
C ARG A 128 -14.74 11.17 10.90
N SER A 129 -15.18 12.18 11.64
CA SER A 129 -16.35 13.01 11.33
C SER A 129 -16.24 13.84 10.04
N GLU A 130 -15.02 14.18 9.61
CA GLU A 130 -14.77 14.87 8.33
C GLU A 130 -15.05 13.95 7.14
N LEU A 131 -14.62 12.68 7.21
CA LEU A 131 -14.72 11.75 6.09
C LEU A 131 -16.00 10.92 6.09
N GLU A 132 -16.55 10.53 7.24
CA GLU A 132 -17.80 9.76 7.31
C GLU A 132 -18.93 10.41 6.52
N ARG A 133 -19.08 11.74 6.64
CA ARG A 133 -20.06 12.51 5.86
C ARG A 133 -19.88 12.40 4.34
N ARG A 134 -18.67 12.07 3.85
CA ARG A 134 -18.39 11.89 2.42
C ARG A 134 -18.79 10.50 1.92
N CYS A 135 -18.88 9.49 2.79
CA CYS A 135 -19.38 8.15 2.46
C CYS A 135 -20.82 7.88 2.90
N GLY A 136 -21.46 8.77 3.67
CA GLY A 136 -22.85 8.63 4.11
C GLY A 136 -23.85 8.45 2.95
N GLU A 137 -25.09 8.05 3.27
CA GLU A 137 -26.31 7.76 2.45
C GLU A 137 -26.17 6.99 1.11
N GLY A 138 -25.03 7.02 0.43
CA GLY A 138 -24.78 6.41 -0.89
C GLY A 138 -23.98 5.10 -0.85
N GLY A 139 -23.86 4.49 0.34
CA GLY A 139 -23.23 3.17 0.53
C GLY A 139 -21.71 3.14 0.34
N ALA A 140 -21.17 1.94 0.18
CA ALA A 140 -19.73 1.72 0.02
C ALA A 140 -19.17 2.39 -1.25
N PRO A 141 -17.99 3.06 -1.19
CA PRO A 141 -17.38 3.71 -2.34
C PRO A 141 -17.12 2.79 -3.53
N LEU A 142 -17.36 3.28 -4.76
CA LEU A 142 -16.89 2.60 -5.98
C LEU A 142 -15.39 2.75 -6.17
N ILE A 143 -14.87 3.93 -5.83
CA ILE A 143 -13.44 4.24 -5.90
C ILE A 143 -13.06 5.03 -4.65
N PHE A 144 -11.92 4.69 -4.07
CA PHE A 144 -11.27 5.52 -3.08
C PHE A 144 -9.82 5.81 -3.47
N ARG A 145 -9.26 6.86 -2.87
CA ARG A 145 -7.85 7.20 -2.93
C ARG A 145 -7.36 7.56 -1.52
N VAL A 146 -6.21 7.01 -1.14
CA VAL A 146 -5.45 7.43 0.06
C VAL A 146 -3.99 7.57 -0.33
N GLY A 147 -3.49 8.80 -0.35
CA GLY A 147 -2.11 9.09 -0.76
C GLY A 147 -1.82 8.64 -2.19
N ALA A 148 -0.90 7.69 -2.33
CA ALA A 148 -0.52 7.06 -3.60
C ALA A 148 -1.40 5.87 -4.00
N TRP A 149 -2.30 5.41 -3.13
CA TRP A 149 -3.13 4.21 -3.37
C TRP A 149 -4.48 4.59 -3.92
N ARG A 150 -4.92 3.85 -4.94
CA ARG A 150 -6.28 3.94 -5.50
C ARG A 150 -6.92 2.56 -5.47
N GLY A 151 -8.04 2.45 -4.76
CA GLY A 151 -8.88 1.26 -4.77
C GLY A 151 -10.07 1.45 -5.70
N GLN A 152 -10.38 0.44 -6.51
CA GLN A 152 -11.59 0.34 -7.30
C GLN A 152 -12.34 -0.92 -6.88
N ARG A 153 -13.61 -0.76 -6.50
CA ARG A 153 -14.47 -1.88 -6.13
C ARG A 153 -14.70 -2.76 -7.35
N THR A 154 -14.43 -4.05 -7.20
CA THR A 154 -14.56 -5.07 -8.25
C THR A 154 -15.60 -6.13 -7.92
N ALA A 155 -15.93 -6.31 -6.64
CA ALA A 155 -17.00 -7.19 -6.21
C ALA A 155 -17.71 -6.65 -4.98
N GLU A 156 -18.99 -7.02 -4.86
CA GLU A 156 -19.83 -6.80 -3.69
C GLU A 156 -20.75 -8.02 -3.55
N VAL A 157 -20.70 -8.66 -2.39
CA VAL A 157 -21.48 -9.86 -2.09
C VAL A 157 -22.15 -9.65 -0.74
N LEU A 158 -23.49 -9.76 -0.73
CA LEU A 158 -24.24 -9.84 0.52
C LEU A 158 -24.02 -11.24 1.09
N ALA A 159 -23.44 -11.32 2.28
CA ALA A 159 -23.11 -12.58 2.91
C ALA A 159 -23.58 -12.59 4.37
N GLN A 160 -24.09 -13.73 4.82
CA GLN A 160 -24.23 -13.96 6.26
C GLN A 160 -22.85 -14.31 6.82
N VAL A 161 -22.10 -13.28 7.23
CA VAL A 161 -20.82 -13.47 7.89
C VAL A 161 -21.09 -13.68 9.39
N PRO A 162 -20.58 -14.77 10.00
CA PRO A 162 -20.70 -14.95 11.44
C PRO A 162 -20.16 -13.74 12.23
N ARG A 163 -20.82 -13.35 13.32
CA ARG A 163 -20.32 -12.25 14.18
C ARG A 163 -18.89 -12.50 14.69
N SER A 164 -18.51 -13.77 14.85
CA SER A 164 -17.16 -14.17 15.26
C SER A 164 -16.08 -13.72 14.28
N THR A 165 -16.35 -13.74 12.96
CA THR A 165 -15.41 -13.33 11.92
C THR A 165 -15.19 -11.82 11.83
N LEU A 166 -16.11 -11.04 12.42
CA LEU A 166 -16.05 -9.57 12.50
C LEU A 166 -15.61 -9.07 13.88
N ARG A 167 -15.15 -9.95 14.79
CA ARG A 167 -14.68 -9.53 16.10
C ARG A 167 -13.51 -8.55 15.97
N ALA A 168 -13.65 -7.36 16.55
CA ALA A 168 -12.68 -6.28 16.43
C ALA A 168 -11.99 -6.03 17.78
N ASP A 169 -11.48 -7.11 18.35
CA ASP A 169 -10.68 -7.17 19.57
C ASP A 169 -9.47 -8.08 19.31
N HIS A 170 -8.58 -8.19 20.29
CA HIS A 170 -7.38 -9.02 20.25
C HIS A 170 -7.67 -10.50 20.58
N GLU A 171 -8.89 -10.82 20.99
CA GLU A 171 -9.32 -12.18 21.32
C GLU A 171 -9.57 -12.94 20.02
N SER A 172 -8.90 -14.08 19.82
CA SER A 172 -8.89 -14.82 18.54
C SER A 172 -8.26 -14.04 17.38
N PRO A 173 -6.92 -13.82 17.42
CA PRO A 173 -6.22 -13.21 16.29
C PRO A 173 -6.36 -14.08 15.02
N PRO A 174 -6.30 -13.47 13.82
CA PRO A 174 -6.12 -14.24 12.59
C PRO A 174 -4.81 -15.05 12.67
N GLU A 175 -4.68 -16.05 11.80
CA GLU A 175 -3.46 -16.86 11.70
C GLU A 175 -2.21 -15.97 11.62
N THR A 176 -1.19 -16.36 12.38
CA THR A 176 0.09 -15.64 12.37
C THR A 176 0.69 -15.69 10.98
N ILE A 177 0.89 -14.52 10.39
CA ILE A 177 1.59 -14.38 9.11
C ILE A 177 3.08 -14.22 9.34
N ALA A 178 3.90 -14.67 8.38
CA ALA A 178 5.32 -14.37 8.39
C ALA A 178 5.53 -12.86 8.25
N SER A 179 6.31 -12.27 9.16
CA SER A 179 6.68 -10.86 9.08
C SER A 179 8.01 -10.72 8.33
N SER A 180 8.10 -9.66 7.53
CA SER A 180 9.36 -9.27 6.88
C SER A 180 9.70 -7.81 7.17
N THR A 181 10.96 -7.43 6.97
CA THR A 181 11.42 -6.03 7.01
C THR A 181 11.72 -5.50 5.61
N SER A 182 11.70 -6.35 4.58
CA SER A 182 11.72 -5.95 3.18
C SER A 182 11.10 -7.02 2.30
N ARG A 183 10.52 -6.62 1.16
CA ARG A 183 9.88 -7.59 0.28
C ARG A 183 9.75 -7.11 -1.16
N PRO A 184 10.08 -7.96 -2.16
CA PRO A 184 9.78 -7.67 -3.55
C PRO A 184 8.28 -7.72 -3.83
N PHE A 185 7.82 -6.88 -4.75
CA PHE A 185 6.43 -6.89 -5.23
C PHE A 185 6.21 -7.82 -6.41
N MET A 186 7.29 -8.18 -7.10
CA MET A 186 7.24 -8.91 -8.36
C MET A 186 8.42 -9.89 -8.42
N GLU A 187 8.23 -10.95 -9.20
CA GLU A 187 9.26 -11.93 -9.52
C GLU A 187 10.39 -11.30 -10.36
N GLU A 188 11.60 -11.85 -10.22
CA GLU A 188 12.78 -11.42 -10.97
C GLU A 188 12.58 -11.47 -12.49
N SER A 189 11.82 -12.45 -12.99
CA SER A 189 11.47 -12.57 -14.41
C SER A 189 10.62 -11.40 -14.95
N VAL A 190 9.87 -10.72 -14.08
CA VAL A 190 9.17 -9.48 -14.43
C VAL A 190 10.15 -8.31 -14.44
N LEU A 191 11.03 -8.23 -13.44
CA LEU A 191 12.03 -7.17 -13.31
C LEU A 191 13.05 -7.19 -14.46
N ALA A 192 13.33 -8.37 -15.03
CA ALA A 192 14.21 -8.54 -16.18
C ALA A 192 13.74 -7.80 -17.44
N ARG A 193 12.48 -7.38 -17.47
CA ARG A 193 11.86 -6.68 -18.60
C ARG A 193 11.73 -5.17 -18.36
N VAL A 194 12.20 -4.66 -17.21
CA VAL A 194 12.26 -3.22 -16.95
C VAL A 194 13.28 -2.59 -17.90
N PRO A 195 12.89 -1.57 -18.69
CA PRO A 195 13.77 -0.99 -19.69
C PRO A 195 14.88 -0.17 -19.04
N LEU A 196 16.04 -0.19 -19.69
CA LEU A 196 17.13 0.75 -19.39
C LEU A 196 16.67 2.19 -19.64
N ALA A 197 17.24 3.15 -18.91
CA ALA A 197 17.02 4.57 -19.09
C ALA A 197 17.53 5.07 -20.46
N ARG A 198 18.56 4.42 -21.00
CA ARG A 198 19.06 4.67 -22.35
C ARG A 198 18.27 3.88 -23.40
N ARG A 199 18.20 4.43 -24.61
CA ARG A 199 17.69 3.68 -25.77
C ARG A 199 18.68 2.57 -26.14
N VAL A 200 18.19 1.34 -26.18
CA VAL A 200 18.92 0.17 -26.68
C VAL A 200 18.91 0.21 -28.21
N ARG A 201 20.09 0.08 -28.84
CA ARG A 201 20.19 0.13 -30.30
C ARG A 201 19.67 -1.17 -30.91
N ARG A 202 19.13 -1.10 -32.14
CA ARG A 202 18.70 -2.30 -32.87
C ARG A 202 19.90 -3.24 -33.07
N GLY A 203 19.74 -4.50 -32.69
CA GLY A 203 20.81 -5.51 -32.76
C GLY A 203 21.76 -5.52 -31.55
N GLU A 204 21.58 -4.62 -30.58
CA GLU A 204 22.33 -4.66 -29.33
C GLU A 204 21.85 -5.83 -28.46
N VAL A 205 22.77 -6.72 -28.10
CA VAL A 205 22.50 -7.83 -27.20
C VAL A 205 22.62 -7.33 -25.77
N LEU A 206 21.51 -7.41 -25.03
CA LEU A 206 21.50 -7.03 -23.62
C LEU A 206 22.22 -8.09 -22.77
N PRO A 207 22.93 -7.65 -21.70
CA PRO A 207 23.49 -8.59 -20.73
C PRO A 207 22.37 -9.38 -20.04
N PRO A 208 22.68 -10.57 -19.50
CA PRO A 208 21.72 -11.35 -18.72
C PRO A 208 21.24 -10.54 -17.51
N PRO A 209 19.97 -10.71 -17.08
CA PRO A 209 19.35 -9.89 -16.03
C PRO A 209 19.78 -10.32 -14.61
N THR A 210 21.07 -10.24 -14.32
CA THR A 210 21.67 -10.60 -13.02
C THR A 210 21.91 -9.38 -12.12
N GLY A 211 21.55 -8.18 -12.60
CA GLY A 211 21.69 -6.94 -11.87
C GLY A 211 20.77 -6.87 -10.67
N SER A 212 21.24 -6.21 -9.60
CA SER A 212 20.48 -6.06 -8.37
C SER A 212 20.60 -4.65 -7.78
N VAL A 213 19.54 -4.25 -7.07
CA VAL A 213 19.51 -3.00 -6.32
C VAL A 213 19.43 -3.36 -4.84
N ARG A 214 20.52 -3.12 -4.11
CA ARG A 214 20.57 -3.26 -2.66
C ARG A 214 20.26 -1.92 -2.02
N VAL A 215 19.31 -1.86 -1.09
CA VAL A 215 18.84 -0.63 -0.47
C VAL A 215 18.95 -0.73 1.04
N GLN A 216 19.68 0.20 1.64
CA GLN A 216 19.67 0.46 3.07
C GLN A 216 18.78 1.69 3.35
N ASN A 217 17.74 1.49 4.15
CA ASN A 217 16.82 2.57 4.51
C ASN A 217 17.09 3.09 5.92
N ASP A 218 17.96 4.08 6.05
CA ASP A 218 18.18 4.81 7.30
C ASP A 218 17.12 5.92 7.51
N GLY A 219 16.14 6.02 6.62
CA GLY A 219 15.07 7.01 6.68
C GLY A 219 14.10 6.79 7.86
N PRO A 220 13.24 7.77 8.16
CA PRO A 220 12.35 7.71 9.31
C PRO A 220 11.10 6.84 9.10
N THR A 221 10.88 6.33 7.89
CA THR A 221 9.70 5.56 7.51
C THR A 221 10.06 4.42 6.56
N ARG A 222 9.14 3.48 6.34
CA ARG A 222 9.20 2.54 5.21
C ARG A 222 9.28 3.32 3.88
N ILE A 223 9.90 2.69 2.90
CA ILE A 223 10.01 3.18 1.53
C ILE A 223 9.55 2.12 0.55
N VAL A 224 9.05 2.55 -0.61
CA VAL A 224 8.84 1.76 -1.82
C VAL A 224 9.90 2.18 -2.82
N VAL A 225 10.72 1.24 -3.25
CA VAL A 225 11.81 1.45 -4.21
C VAL A 225 11.26 1.34 -5.62
N THR A 226 11.65 2.23 -6.51
CA THR A 226 11.19 2.25 -7.91
C THR A 226 12.37 2.26 -8.87
N VAL A 227 12.25 1.52 -9.97
CA VAL A 227 13.18 1.52 -11.10
C VAL A 227 12.40 1.64 -12.39
N GLY A 228 12.70 2.65 -13.22
CA GLY A 228 12.01 2.90 -14.49
C GLY A 228 10.49 3.06 -14.33
N GLY A 229 10.03 3.71 -13.25
CA GLY A 229 8.60 3.81 -12.94
C GLY A 229 7.93 2.53 -12.44
N MET A 230 8.66 1.42 -12.31
CA MET A 230 8.16 0.16 -11.74
C MET A 230 8.51 0.05 -10.26
N PRO A 231 7.58 -0.33 -9.37
CA PRO A 231 7.89 -0.49 -7.96
C PRO A 231 8.50 -1.88 -7.72
N LEU A 232 9.75 -1.93 -7.24
CA LEU A 232 10.45 -3.19 -7.00
C LEU A 232 9.94 -3.92 -5.76
N GLY A 233 9.63 -3.15 -4.72
CA GLY A 233 9.30 -3.67 -3.40
C GLY A 233 9.43 -2.59 -2.34
N TRP A 234 9.32 -3.00 -1.07
CA TRP A 234 9.47 -2.10 0.06
C TRP A 234 10.57 -2.52 1.01
N VAL A 235 11.08 -1.54 1.76
CA VAL A 235 12.11 -1.72 2.80
C VAL A 235 11.72 -0.90 4.02
N ASP A 236 11.67 -1.54 5.19
CA ASP A 236 11.36 -0.89 6.45
C ASP A 236 12.42 0.11 6.88
N ARG A 237 12.04 0.98 7.80
CA ARG A 237 12.98 1.85 8.50
C ARG A 237 14.05 0.99 9.19
N GLY A 238 15.31 1.37 9.02
CA GLY A 238 16.46 0.68 9.60
C GLY A 238 16.79 -0.66 8.94
N ALA A 239 16.04 -1.07 7.91
CA ALA A 239 16.20 -2.36 7.26
C ALA A 239 17.05 -2.24 5.98
N ILE A 240 17.43 -3.42 5.47
CA ILE A 240 18.09 -3.59 4.19
C ILE A 240 17.24 -4.55 3.35
N GLY A 241 17.04 -4.21 2.08
CA GLY A 241 16.41 -5.07 1.09
C GLY A 241 17.25 -5.17 -0.18
N THR A 242 17.19 -6.30 -0.86
CA THR A 242 17.86 -6.51 -2.14
C THR A 242 16.83 -6.97 -3.16
N PHE A 243 16.83 -6.33 -4.33
CA PHE A 243 15.91 -6.64 -5.43
C PHE A 243 16.73 -7.05 -6.65
N GLY A 244 16.65 -8.32 -7.03
CA GLY A 244 17.38 -8.91 -8.15
C GLY A 244 16.61 -8.94 -9.46
N GLY A 245 17.21 -9.54 -10.49
CA GLY A 245 16.57 -9.79 -11.76
C GLY A 245 16.56 -8.62 -12.75
N LEU A 246 17.32 -7.55 -12.53
CA LEU A 246 17.36 -6.41 -13.46
C LEU A 246 18.43 -6.62 -14.54
N VAL A 247 18.19 -6.10 -15.75
CA VAL A 247 19.23 -6.01 -16.78
C VAL A 247 20.30 -5.01 -16.31
N PRO A 248 21.60 -5.38 -16.25
CA PRO A 248 22.67 -4.44 -15.93
C PRO A 248 22.72 -3.23 -16.86
N GLY A 249 23.02 -2.05 -16.31
CA GLY A 249 23.14 -0.78 -17.03
C GLY A 249 22.35 0.36 -16.38
N GLU A 250 22.30 1.51 -17.07
CA GLU A 250 21.68 2.73 -16.54
C GLU A 250 20.14 2.61 -16.44
N HIS A 251 19.59 2.82 -15.24
CA HIS A 251 18.16 2.89 -14.96
C HIS A 251 17.79 4.20 -14.24
N VAL A 252 16.52 4.61 -14.33
CA VAL A 252 15.98 5.68 -13.45
C VAL A 252 15.59 5.06 -12.12
N VAL A 253 16.31 5.40 -11.06
CA VAL A 253 16.12 4.84 -9.73
C VAL A 253 15.61 5.91 -8.78
N GLY A 254 14.64 5.57 -7.95
CA GLY A 254 14.10 6.46 -6.93
C GLY A 254 13.38 5.69 -5.83
N ALA A 255 12.83 6.42 -4.88
CA ALA A 255 12.03 5.83 -3.82
C ALA A 255 10.97 6.81 -3.32
N MET A 256 9.85 6.27 -2.89
CA MET A 256 8.76 7.06 -2.31
C MET A 256 8.24 6.42 -1.04
N ARG A 257 7.56 7.23 -0.25
CA ARG A 257 6.87 6.78 0.96
C ARG A 257 5.57 6.04 0.60
N PRO A 258 5.13 5.03 1.37
CA PRO A 258 3.87 4.33 1.14
C PRO A 258 2.67 5.24 0.92
N LEU A 259 2.49 6.30 1.73
CA LEU A 259 1.37 7.23 1.60
C LEU A 259 1.63 8.38 0.59
N GLY A 260 2.75 8.33 -0.15
CA GLY A 260 3.16 9.32 -1.13
C GLY A 260 4.23 10.29 -0.62
N GLY A 261 4.78 11.08 -1.55
CA GLY A 261 5.96 11.91 -1.32
C GLY A 261 7.26 11.16 -1.58
N LEU A 262 8.23 11.86 -2.14
CA LEU A 262 9.53 11.28 -2.48
C LEU A 262 10.36 11.05 -1.21
N ALA A 263 10.96 9.86 -1.12
CA ALA A 263 11.99 9.54 -0.14
C ALA A 263 13.39 9.69 -0.76
N LEU A 264 13.49 9.41 -2.07
CA LEU A 264 14.68 9.63 -2.89
C LEU A 264 14.21 10.18 -4.23
N SER A 265 14.78 11.33 -4.63
CA SER A 265 14.53 11.91 -5.95
C SER A 265 15.01 10.95 -7.05
N PRO A 266 14.36 10.97 -8.22
CA PRO A 266 14.75 10.12 -9.35
C PRO A 266 16.14 10.51 -9.88
N HIS A 267 17.01 9.51 -10.03
CA HIS A 267 18.33 9.68 -10.60
C HIS A 267 18.67 8.52 -11.52
N ARG A 268 19.43 8.80 -12.59
CA ARG A 268 19.99 7.74 -13.42
C ARG A 268 21.19 7.11 -12.72
N ARG A 269 21.20 5.78 -12.63
CA ARG A 269 22.26 5.00 -11.99
C ARG A 269 22.44 3.67 -12.71
N ASP A 270 23.68 3.24 -12.84
CA ASP A 270 24.00 1.91 -13.33
C ASP A 270 23.65 0.84 -12.29
N VAL A 271 22.94 -0.19 -12.70
CA VAL A 271 22.65 -1.41 -11.93
C VAL A 271 23.67 -2.49 -12.37
N PRO A 272 24.26 -3.28 -11.45
CA PRO A 272 23.98 -3.37 -10.01
C PRO A 272 24.45 -2.16 -9.21
N LEU A 273 23.76 -1.87 -8.11
CA LEU A 273 24.10 -0.74 -7.23
C LEU A 273 23.66 -0.93 -5.78
N GLU A 274 24.27 -0.13 -4.90
CA GLU A 274 23.83 0.04 -3.52
C GLU A 274 23.28 1.46 -3.30
N LEU A 275 22.05 1.55 -2.77
CA LEU A 275 21.44 2.80 -2.33
C LEU A 275 21.44 2.87 -0.81
N ARG A 276 21.70 4.07 -0.32
CA ARG A 276 21.49 4.41 1.09
C ARG A 276 20.54 5.60 1.18
N ILE A 277 19.33 5.35 1.66
CA ILE A 277 18.30 6.39 1.83
C ILE A 277 18.42 6.94 3.24
N ARG A 278 18.64 8.25 3.33
CA ARG A 278 18.85 8.98 4.59
C ARG A 278 17.65 9.87 4.90
N PRO A 279 17.42 10.23 6.17
CA PRO A 279 16.44 11.26 6.50
C PRO A 279 16.79 12.57 5.77
N PRO A 280 15.77 13.37 5.38
CA PRO A 280 16.02 14.70 4.83
C PRO A 280 16.82 15.52 5.84
N ARG A 281 17.85 16.23 5.37
CA ARG A 281 18.59 17.16 6.23
C ARG A 281 17.60 18.22 6.76
N PRO A 282 17.64 18.56 8.06
CA PRO A 282 16.87 19.69 8.54
C PRO A 282 17.26 20.92 7.71
N ARG A 283 16.24 21.65 7.21
CA ARG A 283 16.51 22.96 6.59
C ARG A 283 16.94 23.90 7.72
N PRO A 284 18.02 24.68 7.53
CA PRO A 284 18.47 25.66 8.51
C PRO A 284 17.38 26.70 8.78
#